data_AF-A0A7C1WGQ7-F1
#
_entry.id   AF-A0A7C1WGQ7-F1
#
_cell.length_a   1.000
_cell.length_b   1.000
_cell.length_c   1.000
_cell.angle_alpha   90.00
_cell.angle_beta   90.00
_cell.angle_gamma   90.00
#
_symmetry.space_group_name_H-M   'P 1'
#
loop_
_entity.id
_entity.type
_entity.pdbx_description
1 polymer ?
#
loop_
_entity_poly.entity_id
_entity_poly.type
_entity_poly.pdbx_seq_one_letter_code
_entity_poly.pdbx_strand_id
1 'polypeptide(L)'
;MRRIALINQKGGVGKTTTAVNLGAALAETGRRVVLFDLDPQANLSIHLGLQPEPGAATTYRVLLGEAGVADAVVPTATEGLFVVPTDIDLSGAELELAGAFGRETILRDAVARWEREHLEAHGEAPADYVLFDCPPSLGLLSVNALAATEEIFLAVQTQFFALQGLSKLLEIVDLVKSRLHPELEITGIVACLYDSRQRLAREVLAEIRKHFPTQVFRSTIQTNVKLAEAPSFGQSILQYAPGSPGARDYRALAREVLAQERPGEPSAGESGAEPTVEVTPAKAIASSAVPPVPPGTPAVDE
;
A
#
# COMPACT_ATOMS: atom_id res chain seq x y z
N MET A 1 -3.85 9.75 10.09
CA MET A 1 -3.10 8.51 9.77
C MET A 1 -3.47 8.03 8.38
N ARG A 2 -2.52 7.85 7.46
CA ARG A 2 -2.75 7.39 6.08
C ARG A 2 -2.60 5.88 5.97
N ARG A 3 -3.60 5.15 5.45
CA ARG A 3 -3.62 3.68 5.45
C ARG A 3 -3.63 3.12 4.04
N ILE A 4 -2.63 2.30 3.71
CA ILE A 4 -2.37 1.86 2.34
C ILE A 4 -2.23 0.34 2.29
N ALA A 5 -3.03 -0.33 1.47
CA ALA A 5 -2.89 -1.76 1.20
C ALA A 5 -2.00 -2.01 -0.03
N LEU A 6 -0.97 -2.84 0.12
CA LEU A 6 -0.18 -3.35 -0.99
C LEU A 6 -0.77 -4.66 -1.51
N ILE A 7 -1.34 -4.62 -2.72
CA ILE A 7 -2.05 -5.79 -3.28
C ILE A 7 -1.58 -6.15 -4.68
N ASN A 8 -1.73 -7.44 -4.99
CA ASN A 8 -1.64 -8.06 -6.31
C ASN A 8 -1.93 -9.57 -6.17
N GLN A 9 -2.75 -10.13 -7.05
CA GLN A 9 -3.03 -11.57 -7.10
C GLN A 9 -1.81 -12.44 -7.45
N LYS A 10 -0.80 -11.88 -8.12
CA LYS A 10 0.40 -12.63 -8.49
C LYS A 10 1.41 -12.64 -7.33
N GLY A 11 1.89 -13.82 -6.97
CA GLY A 11 3.04 -14.00 -6.08
C GLY A 11 4.35 -13.47 -6.70
N GLY A 12 5.28 -13.01 -5.86
CA GLY A 12 6.62 -12.62 -6.32
C GLY A 12 6.72 -11.32 -7.14
N VAL A 13 5.68 -10.48 -7.14
CA VAL A 13 5.69 -9.17 -7.83
C VAL A 13 6.33 -8.04 -7.01
N GLY A 14 6.78 -8.34 -5.78
CA GLY A 14 7.44 -7.37 -4.90
C GLY A 14 6.51 -6.60 -3.94
N LYS A 15 5.36 -7.16 -3.53
CA LYS A 15 4.46 -6.57 -2.52
C LYS A 15 5.19 -6.37 -1.18
N THR A 16 5.59 -7.46 -0.53
CA THR A 16 6.34 -7.48 0.72
C THR A 16 7.64 -6.68 0.63
N THR A 17 8.38 -6.83 -0.47
CA THR A 17 9.60 -6.04 -0.72
C THR A 17 9.28 -4.54 -0.76
N THR A 18 8.16 -4.14 -1.35
CA THR A 18 7.73 -2.75 -1.39
C THR A 18 7.25 -2.28 -0.04
N ALA A 19 6.44 -3.06 0.68
CA ALA A 19 5.95 -2.71 2.02
C ALA A 19 7.10 -2.38 2.98
N VAL A 20 8.08 -3.29 3.08
CA VAL A 20 9.26 -3.13 3.95
C VAL A 20 10.08 -1.92 3.55
N ASN A 21 10.45 -1.81 2.27
CA ASN A 21 11.44 -0.82 1.85
C ASN A 21 10.84 0.58 1.62
N LEU A 22 9.58 0.67 1.23
CA LEU A 22 8.84 1.93 1.25
C LEU A 22 8.63 2.40 2.69
N GLY A 23 8.24 1.49 3.59
CA GLY A 23 8.06 1.82 5.00
C GLY A 23 9.34 2.36 5.63
N ALA A 24 10.46 1.66 5.42
CA ALA A 24 11.77 2.13 5.86
C ALA A 24 12.15 3.49 5.24
N ALA A 25 11.83 3.71 3.95
CA ALA A 25 12.16 4.97 3.27
C ALA A 25 11.32 6.15 3.77
N LEU A 26 10.05 5.90 4.14
CA LEU A 26 9.21 6.89 4.80
C LEU A 26 9.70 7.17 6.21
N ALA A 27 10.11 6.13 6.96
CA ALA A 27 10.67 6.29 8.30
C ALA A 27 11.98 7.10 8.32
N GLU A 28 12.86 6.94 7.31
CA GLU A 28 14.06 7.79 7.13
C GLU A 28 13.75 9.30 7.00
N THR A 29 12.50 9.66 6.68
CA THR A 29 12.04 11.06 6.60
C THR A 29 11.42 11.59 7.91
N GLY A 30 11.49 10.81 8.99
CA GLY A 30 10.95 11.16 10.31
C GLY A 30 9.48 10.75 10.52
N ARG A 31 8.87 10.02 9.57
CA ARG A 31 7.50 9.53 9.71
C ARG A 31 7.43 8.28 10.58
N ARG A 32 6.40 8.19 11.41
CA ARG A 32 6.03 6.97 12.14
C ARG A 32 5.27 6.05 11.20
N VAL A 33 5.84 4.89 10.92
CA VAL A 33 5.27 3.92 9.99
C VAL A 33 5.02 2.60 10.70
N VAL A 34 3.80 2.07 10.57
CA VAL A 34 3.45 0.72 11.04
C VAL A 34 3.15 -0.18 9.85
N LEU A 35 3.84 -1.31 9.77
CA LEU A 35 3.56 -2.34 8.77
C LEU A 35 2.67 -3.42 9.38
N PHE A 36 1.66 -3.88 8.67
CA PHE A 36 0.89 -5.07 9.04
C PHE A 36 1.27 -6.22 8.10
N ASP A 37 1.73 -7.32 8.68
CA ASP A 37 1.91 -8.57 7.94
C ASP A 37 0.61 -9.38 7.94
N LEU A 38 -0.03 -9.51 6.78
CA LEU A 38 -1.26 -10.29 6.60
C LEU A 38 -1.05 -11.54 5.75
N ASP A 39 0.17 -11.82 5.32
CA ASP A 39 0.46 -13.05 4.59
C ASP A 39 0.84 -14.15 5.58
N PRO A 40 0.12 -15.28 5.65
CA PRO A 40 0.48 -16.39 6.54
C PRO A 40 1.89 -16.96 6.33
N GLN A 41 2.58 -16.59 5.24
CA GLN A 41 4.00 -16.90 5.04
C GLN A 41 4.95 -16.04 5.89
N ALA A 42 4.45 -15.01 6.56
CA ALA A 42 5.20 -14.09 7.43
C ALA A 42 6.43 -13.47 6.76
N ASN A 43 6.41 -13.30 5.43
CA ASN A 43 7.56 -12.85 4.66
C ASN A 43 8.00 -11.44 5.08
N LEU A 44 7.06 -10.57 5.48
CA LEU A 44 7.39 -9.21 5.92
C LEU A 44 8.09 -9.24 7.26
N SER A 45 7.54 -10.01 8.20
CA SER A 45 8.12 -10.22 9.54
C SER A 45 9.54 -10.79 9.42
N ILE A 46 9.71 -11.85 8.64
CA ILE A 46 11.02 -12.50 8.41
C ILE A 46 12.01 -11.54 7.74
N HIS A 47 11.58 -10.74 6.76
CA HIS A 47 12.44 -9.77 6.07
C HIS A 47 13.05 -8.76 7.05
N LEU A 48 12.32 -8.40 8.10
CA LEU A 48 12.79 -7.47 9.14
C LEU A 48 13.45 -8.18 10.34
N GLY A 49 13.74 -9.48 10.21
CA GLY A 49 14.38 -10.26 11.26
C GLY A 49 13.50 -10.53 12.48
N LEU A 50 12.17 -10.40 12.34
CA LEU A 50 11.22 -10.63 13.41
C LEU A 50 10.72 -12.07 13.37
N GLN A 51 10.76 -12.73 14.52
CA GLN A 51 10.15 -14.03 14.75
C GLN A 51 9.33 -13.95 16.04
N PRO A 52 7.99 -13.84 15.93
CA PRO A 52 7.13 -13.83 17.11
C PRO A 52 7.31 -15.11 17.93
N GLU A 53 7.44 -14.97 19.24
CA GLU A 53 7.40 -16.10 20.16
C GLU A 53 5.99 -16.72 20.18
N PRO A 54 5.85 -18.03 20.49
CA PRO A 54 4.55 -18.67 20.62
C PRO A 54 3.63 -17.91 21.58
N GLY A 55 2.47 -17.49 21.09
CA GLY A 55 1.47 -16.76 21.85
C GLY A 55 1.71 -15.25 21.97
N ALA A 56 2.68 -14.69 21.25
CA ALA A 56 2.82 -13.25 21.08
C ALA A 56 1.55 -12.64 20.45
N ALA A 57 1.31 -11.36 20.71
CA ALA A 57 0.27 -10.61 20.03
C ALA A 57 0.68 -10.38 18.57
N THR A 58 0.04 -11.11 17.64
CA THR A 58 0.28 -11.05 16.19
C THR A 58 -0.98 -10.62 15.45
N THR A 59 -0.88 -10.35 14.14
CA THR A 59 -2.04 -10.07 13.28
C THR A 59 -3.15 -11.10 13.45
N TYR A 60 -2.79 -12.39 13.60
CA TYR A 60 -3.74 -13.47 13.85
C TYR A 60 -4.57 -13.23 15.11
N ARG A 61 -3.93 -12.95 16.25
CA ARG A 61 -4.64 -12.69 17.52
C ARG A 61 -5.45 -11.41 17.50
N VAL A 62 -4.98 -10.38 16.79
CA VAL A 62 -5.76 -9.16 16.56
C VAL A 62 -7.05 -9.48 15.79
N LEU A 63 -6.97 -10.31 14.74
CA LEU A 63 -8.14 -10.73 13.97
C LEU A 63 -9.11 -11.63 14.76
N LEU A 64 -8.62 -12.39 15.73
CA LEU A 64 -9.49 -13.15 16.63
C LEU A 64 -10.07 -12.30 17.78
N GLY A 65 -9.62 -11.04 17.92
CA GLY A 65 -10.03 -10.16 19.02
C GLY A 65 -9.40 -10.53 20.37
N GLU A 66 -8.35 -11.34 20.37
CA GLU A 66 -7.63 -11.82 21.55
C GLU A 66 -6.53 -10.85 22.01
N ALA A 67 -6.12 -9.92 21.15
CA ALA A 67 -5.14 -8.88 21.43
C ALA A 67 -5.54 -7.54 20.80
N GLY A 68 -5.14 -6.43 21.43
CA GLY A 68 -5.24 -5.11 20.81
C GLY A 68 -4.11 -4.88 19.80
N VAL A 69 -4.32 -3.95 18.86
CA VAL A 69 -3.26 -3.56 17.92
C VAL A 69 -2.05 -2.99 18.66
N ALA A 70 -2.28 -2.16 19.70
CA ALA A 70 -1.20 -1.57 20.49
C ALA A 70 -0.26 -2.61 21.10
N ASP A 71 -0.80 -3.75 21.56
CA ASP A 71 -0.02 -4.83 22.16
C ASP A 71 0.79 -5.62 21.12
N ALA A 72 0.31 -5.61 19.87
CA ALA A 72 0.92 -6.35 18.75
C ALA A 72 1.97 -5.53 17.98
N VAL A 73 2.01 -4.21 18.16
CA VAL A 73 3.00 -3.34 17.50
C VAL A 73 4.37 -3.53 18.15
N VAL A 74 5.34 -4.00 17.38
CA VAL A 74 6.74 -4.18 17.82
C VAL A 74 7.69 -3.28 17.02
N PRO A 75 8.76 -2.75 17.65
CA PRO A 75 9.77 -1.95 16.96
C PRO A 75 10.64 -2.82 16.05
N THR A 76 11.21 -2.19 15.01
CA THR A 76 12.23 -2.80 14.16
C THR A 76 13.61 -2.22 14.46
N ALA A 77 14.66 -2.72 13.79
CA ALA A 77 15.98 -2.09 13.82
C ALA A 77 16.01 -0.72 13.10
N THR A 78 14.97 -0.33 12.36
CA THR A 78 14.85 0.99 11.73
C THR A 78 14.05 1.91 12.65
N GLU A 79 14.64 3.03 13.06
CA GLU A 79 13.96 4.05 13.86
C GLU A 79 12.72 4.57 13.12
N GLY A 80 11.61 4.75 13.83
CA GLY A 80 10.33 5.19 13.26
C GLY A 80 9.56 4.12 12.49
N LEU A 81 10.11 2.91 12.32
CA LEU A 81 9.44 1.78 11.66
C LEU A 81 9.07 0.69 12.66
N PHE A 82 7.79 0.33 12.67
CA PHE A 82 7.20 -0.70 13.52
C PHE A 82 6.44 -1.71 12.68
N VAL A 83 6.16 -2.88 13.26
CA VAL A 83 5.46 -3.99 12.60
C VAL A 83 4.42 -4.57 13.54
N VAL A 84 3.24 -4.91 13.01
CA VAL A 84 2.34 -5.91 13.58
C VAL A 84 2.66 -7.21 12.86
N PRO A 85 3.43 -8.11 13.49
CA PRO A 85 3.96 -9.28 12.81
C PRO A 85 2.89 -10.35 12.68
N THR A 86 3.18 -11.37 11.88
CA THR A 86 2.36 -12.57 11.81
C THR A 86 3.20 -13.82 12.00
N ASP A 87 2.50 -14.92 12.24
CA ASP A 87 3.03 -16.26 12.36
C ASP A 87 2.21 -17.21 11.46
N ILE A 88 2.52 -18.51 11.55
CA ILE A 88 1.87 -19.56 10.78
C ILE A 88 0.39 -19.76 11.14
N ASP A 89 -0.04 -19.36 12.34
CA ASP A 89 -1.41 -19.58 12.83
C ASP A 89 -2.41 -18.72 12.04
N LEU A 90 -1.96 -17.62 11.42
CA LEU A 90 -2.78 -16.81 10.49
C LEU A 90 -3.39 -17.65 9.35
N SER A 91 -2.78 -18.77 8.97
CA SER A 91 -3.35 -19.69 7.97
C SER A 91 -4.69 -20.32 8.40
N GLY A 92 -4.93 -20.44 9.71
CA GLY A 92 -6.17 -20.94 10.30
C GLY A 92 -7.26 -19.87 10.46
N ALA A 93 -6.91 -18.58 10.35
CA ALA A 93 -7.82 -17.47 10.63
C ALA A 93 -9.11 -17.53 9.80
N GLU A 94 -9.02 -17.89 8.51
CA GLU A 94 -10.20 -17.97 7.65
C GLU A 94 -11.22 -19.02 8.11
N LEU A 95 -10.72 -20.14 8.66
CA LEU A 95 -11.58 -21.22 9.16
C LEU A 95 -12.25 -20.82 10.47
N GLU A 96 -11.51 -20.21 11.38
CA GLU A 96 -12.04 -19.78 12.69
C GLU A 96 -13.03 -18.63 12.55
N LEU A 97 -12.77 -17.70 11.63
CA LEU A 97 -13.65 -16.57 11.36
C LEU A 97 -14.81 -16.93 10.42
N ALA A 98 -14.93 -18.18 9.97
CA ALA A 98 -15.92 -18.57 8.96
C ALA A 98 -17.36 -18.22 9.36
N GLY A 99 -17.71 -18.31 10.65
CA GLY A 99 -19.03 -17.97 11.19
C GLY A 99 -19.11 -16.62 11.91
N ALA A 100 -18.02 -15.86 11.98
CA ALA A 100 -17.99 -14.60 12.71
C ALA A 100 -18.79 -13.52 11.97
N PHE A 101 -19.66 -12.82 12.70
CA PHE A 101 -20.40 -11.69 12.16
C PHE A 101 -19.44 -10.52 11.89
N GLY A 102 -19.51 -9.91 10.70
CA GLY A 102 -18.63 -8.82 10.33
C GLY A 102 -17.16 -9.23 10.17
N ARG A 103 -16.89 -10.51 9.89
CA ARG A 103 -15.52 -11.05 9.73
C ARG A 103 -14.67 -10.29 8.71
N GLU A 104 -15.28 -9.63 7.75
CA GLU A 104 -14.62 -8.82 6.71
C GLU A 104 -14.10 -7.46 7.23
N THR A 105 -14.55 -7.00 8.41
CA THR A 105 -14.25 -5.67 8.94
C THR A 105 -13.52 -5.68 10.28
N ILE A 106 -13.11 -6.85 10.77
CA ILE A 106 -12.47 -6.98 12.09
C ILE A 106 -11.22 -6.10 12.17
N LEU A 107 -10.35 -6.17 11.17
CA LEU A 107 -9.11 -5.39 11.16
C LEU A 107 -9.37 -3.88 11.13
N ARG A 108 -10.36 -3.44 10.34
CA ARG A 108 -10.79 -2.03 10.29
C ARG A 108 -11.20 -1.55 11.67
N ASP A 109 -12.03 -2.33 12.34
CA ASP A 109 -12.59 -1.96 13.64
C ASP A 109 -11.50 -1.96 14.73
N ALA A 110 -10.54 -2.89 14.66
CA ALA A 110 -9.37 -2.95 15.53
C ALA A 110 -8.42 -1.76 15.34
N VAL A 111 -8.06 -1.42 14.09
CA VAL A 111 -7.20 -0.27 13.76
C VAL A 111 -7.88 1.05 14.14
N ALA A 112 -9.18 1.18 13.88
CA ALA A 112 -9.95 2.37 14.26
C ALA A 112 -10.05 2.54 15.78
N ARG A 113 -10.18 1.43 16.53
CA ARG A 113 -10.13 1.46 18.00
C ARG A 113 -8.78 1.95 18.49
N TRP A 114 -7.70 1.37 17.98
CA TRP A 114 -6.33 1.75 18.33
C TRP A 114 -6.03 3.22 18.05
N GLU A 115 -6.42 3.74 16.89
CA GLU A 115 -6.25 5.16 16.57
C GLU A 115 -7.00 6.07 17.54
N ARG A 116 -8.27 5.75 17.85
CA ARG A 116 -9.07 6.55 18.80
C ARG A 116 -8.47 6.53 20.20
N GLU A 117 -8.15 5.36 20.73
CA GLU A 117 -7.59 5.20 22.07
C GLU A 117 -6.24 5.92 22.19
N HIS A 118 -5.39 5.84 21.16
CA HIS A 118 -4.12 6.54 21.17
C HIS A 118 -4.29 8.06 21.08
N LEU A 119 -5.20 8.54 20.24
CA LEU A 119 -5.53 9.97 20.11
C LEU A 119 -6.09 10.56 21.41
N GLU A 120 -6.97 9.82 22.08
CA GLU A 120 -7.51 10.21 23.39
C GLU A 120 -6.42 10.29 24.47
N ALA A 121 -5.46 9.37 24.45
CA ALA A 121 -4.39 9.30 25.45
C ALA A 121 -3.21 10.26 25.21
N HIS A 122 -2.86 10.52 23.94
CA HIS A 122 -1.62 11.23 23.56
C HIS A 122 -1.86 12.53 22.78
N GLY A 123 -3.08 12.79 22.32
CA GLY A 123 -3.43 14.00 21.56
C GLY A 123 -2.97 13.99 20.11
N GLU A 124 -2.48 12.86 19.61
CA GLU A 124 -2.04 12.68 18.22
C GLU A 124 -2.34 11.27 17.71
N ALA A 125 -2.26 11.07 16.40
CA ALA A 125 -2.40 9.73 15.81
C ALA A 125 -1.18 8.85 16.15
N PRO A 126 -1.35 7.52 16.31
CA PRO A 126 -0.25 6.63 16.67
C PRO A 126 0.81 6.46 15.57
N ALA A 127 0.43 6.75 14.32
CA ALA A 127 1.30 6.64 13.16
C ALA A 127 0.90 7.67 12.08
N ASP A 128 1.88 8.07 11.27
CA ASP A 128 1.64 8.85 10.07
C ASP A 128 1.15 7.93 8.94
N TYR A 129 1.76 6.75 8.82
CA TYR A 129 1.46 5.75 7.80
C TYR A 129 1.20 4.36 8.39
N VAL A 130 0.21 3.66 7.83
CA VAL A 130 0.02 2.23 8.03
C VAL A 130 0.05 1.53 6.67
N LEU A 131 0.95 0.57 6.49
CA LEU A 131 1.08 -0.20 5.26
C LEU A 131 0.69 -1.66 5.51
N PHE A 132 -0.28 -2.18 4.75
CA PHE A 132 -0.73 -3.57 4.88
C PHE A 132 -0.11 -4.41 3.76
N ASP A 133 0.69 -5.42 4.11
CA ASP A 133 1.22 -6.39 3.15
C ASP A 133 0.25 -7.56 3.00
N CYS A 134 -0.53 -7.53 1.92
CA CYS A 134 -1.59 -8.50 1.70
C CYS A 134 -1.07 -9.79 1.05
N PRO A 135 -1.68 -10.95 1.35
CA PRO A 135 -1.35 -12.20 0.69
C PRO A 135 -1.66 -12.14 -0.83
N PRO A 136 -1.09 -13.06 -1.64
CA PRO A 136 -1.42 -13.13 -3.07
C PRO A 136 -2.86 -13.58 -3.34
N SER A 137 -3.56 -14.17 -2.37
CA SER A 137 -4.99 -14.46 -2.48
C SER A 137 -5.82 -13.23 -2.13
N LEU A 138 -6.92 -13.01 -2.85
CA LEU A 138 -7.94 -12.01 -2.47
C LEU A 138 -9.03 -12.67 -1.60
N GLY A 139 -8.59 -13.42 -0.59
CA GLY A 139 -9.42 -14.07 0.44
C GLY A 139 -9.79 -13.14 1.58
N LEU A 140 -10.19 -13.70 2.72
CA LEU A 140 -10.70 -12.94 3.87
C LEU A 140 -9.67 -11.95 4.43
N LEU A 141 -8.38 -12.35 4.47
CA LEU A 141 -7.28 -11.52 4.97
C LEU A 141 -7.09 -10.26 4.12
N SER A 142 -7.07 -10.42 2.79
CA SER A 142 -7.00 -9.29 1.86
C SER A 142 -8.25 -8.40 1.95
N VAL A 143 -9.44 -8.98 2.11
CA VAL A 143 -10.67 -8.19 2.30
C VAL A 143 -10.61 -7.37 3.59
N ASN A 144 -10.10 -7.94 4.69
CA ASN A 144 -9.91 -7.21 5.94
C ASN A 144 -8.95 -6.03 5.79
N ALA A 145 -7.83 -6.24 5.10
CA ALA A 145 -6.89 -5.16 4.79
C ALA A 145 -7.56 -4.05 3.98
N LEU A 146 -8.30 -4.40 2.91
CA LEU A 146 -9.00 -3.42 2.07
C LEU A 146 -10.14 -2.70 2.81
N ALA A 147 -10.82 -3.37 3.73
CA ALA A 147 -11.81 -2.73 4.59
C ALA A 147 -11.16 -1.76 5.60
N ALA A 148 -9.89 -1.97 5.94
CA ALA A 148 -9.12 -1.15 6.89
C ALA A 148 -8.32 0.00 6.24
N THR A 149 -8.36 0.14 4.91
CA THR A 149 -7.56 1.13 4.16
C THR A 149 -8.41 1.98 3.24
N GLU A 150 -8.04 3.25 3.07
CA GLU A 150 -8.63 4.14 2.07
C GLU A 150 -7.87 4.04 0.73
N GLU A 151 -6.62 3.59 0.76
CA GLU A 151 -5.73 3.62 -0.40
C GLU A 151 -5.17 2.25 -0.75
N ILE A 152 -4.99 2.02 -2.05
CA ILE A 152 -4.39 0.82 -2.60
C ILE A 152 -3.17 1.19 -3.43
N PHE A 153 -2.05 0.55 -3.11
CA PHE A 153 -0.87 0.50 -3.96
C PHE A 153 -0.76 -0.86 -4.66
N LEU A 154 -0.67 -0.84 -5.99
CA LEU A 154 -0.48 -2.03 -6.81
C LEU A 154 0.98 -2.23 -7.15
N ALA A 155 1.60 -3.27 -6.61
CA ALA A 155 2.92 -3.70 -7.03
C ALA A 155 2.80 -4.57 -8.28
N VAL A 156 3.28 -4.12 -9.44
CA VAL A 156 3.12 -4.83 -10.71
C VAL A 156 4.47 -5.14 -11.35
N GLN A 157 4.58 -6.34 -11.94
CA GLN A 157 5.73 -6.70 -12.75
C GLN A 157 5.40 -6.47 -14.23
N THR A 158 6.27 -5.80 -14.98
CA THR A 158 6.05 -5.44 -16.39
C THR A 158 6.30 -6.62 -17.33
N GLN A 159 5.46 -7.65 -17.22
CA GLN A 159 5.48 -8.87 -18.05
C GLN A 159 4.20 -8.98 -18.88
N PHE A 160 4.16 -9.95 -19.79
CA PHE A 160 3.07 -10.15 -20.76
C PHE A 160 1.66 -10.12 -20.14
N PHE A 161 1.45 -10.79 -19.00
CA PHE A 161 0.14 -10.89 -18.34
C PHE A 161 -0.17 -9.75 -17.34
N ALA A 162 0.65 -8.69 -17.29
CA ALA A 162 0.49 -7.62 -16.30
C ALA A 162 -0.87 -6.91 -16.40
N LEU A 163 -1.28 -6.54 -17.62
CA LEU A 163 -2.55 -5.84 -17.86
C LEU A 163 -3.76 -6.72 -17.55
N GLN A 164 -3.73 -8.00 -17.92
CA GLN A 164 -4.82 -8.93 -17.64
C GLN A 164 -5.01 -9.15 -16.13
N GLY A 165 -3.90 -9.31 -15.38
CA GLY A 165 -3.95 -9.43 -13.93
C GLY A 165 -4.49 -8.18 -13.26
N LEU A 166 -4.17 -7.01 -13.81
CA LEU A 166 -4.67 -5.73 -13.33
C LEU A 166 -6.19 -5.58 -13.51
N SER A 167 -6.73 -5.93 -14.69
CA SER A 167 -8.18 -5.90 -14.91
C SER A 167 -8.95 -6.76 -13.92
N LYS A 168 -8.47 -8.00 -13.65
CA LYS A 168 -9.14 -8.89 -12.70
C LYS A 168 -9.12 -8.36 -11.27
N LEU A 169 -8.02 -7.69 -10.91
CA LEU A 169 -7.88 -7.06 -9.62
C LEU A 169 -8.84 -5.87 -9.48
N LEU A 170 -9.00 -5.05 -10.52
CA LEU A 170 -9.97 -3.94 -10.51
C LEU A 170 -11.39 -4.42 -10.24
N GLU A 171 -11.84 -5.51 -10.87
CA GLU A 171 -13.18 -6.09 -10.62
C GLU A 171 -13.41 -6.40 -9.13
N ILE A 172 -12.37 -6.86 -8.43
CA ILE A 172 -12.47 -7.22 -7.01
C ILE A 172 -12.42 -5.98 -6.13
N VAL A 173 -11.58 -5.00 -6.47
CA VAL A 173 -11.58 -3.70 -5.79
C VAL A 173 -12.96 -3.06 -5.89
N ASP A 174 -13.59 -3.07 -7.07
CA ASP A 174 -14.94 -2.54 -7.28
C ASP A 174 -16.01 -3.29 -6.45
N LEU A 175 -15.86 -4.59 -6.27
CA LEU A 175 -16.73 -5.38 -5.40
C LEU A 175 -16.58 -4.99 -3.93
N VAL A 176 -15.36 -4.79 -3.45
CA VAL A 176 -15.10 -4.34 -2.07
C VAL A 176 -15.61 -2.91 -1.88
N LYS A 177 -15.39 -2.02 -2.85
CA LYS A 177 -15.91 -0.65 -2.84
C LYS A 177 -17.43 -0.62 -2.70
N SER A 178 -18.13 -1.39 -3.52
CA SER A 178 -19.59 -1.38 -3.56
C SER A 178 -20.26 -1.99 -2.32
N ARG A 179 -19.58 -2.89 -1.60
CA ARG A 179 -20.17 -3.65 -0.49
C ARG A 179 -19.65 -3.28 0.89
N LEU A 180 -18.41 -2.81 1.00
CA LEU A 180 -17.72 -2.67 2.28
C LEU A 180 -17.11 -1.29 2.49
N HIS A 181 -16.43 -0.73 1.48
CA HIS A 181 -15.67 0.51 1.67
C HIS A 181 -15.71 1.43 0.44
N PRO A 182 -16.72 2.30 0.31
CA PRO A 182 -16.92 3.13 -0.89
C PRO A 182 -15.76 4.09 -1.23
N GLU A 183 -15.01 4.55 -0.22
CA GLU A 183 -13.91 5.51 -0.35
C GLU A 183 -12.59 4.86 -0.79
N LEU A 184 -12.51 3.53 -0.85
CA LEU A 184 -11.31 2.80 -1.24
C LEU A 184 -10.89 3.16 -2.68
N GLU A 185 -9.65 3.61 -2.88
CA GLU A 185 -9.14 4.01 -4.19
C GLU A 185 -7.75 3.48 -4.49
N ILE A 186 -7.48 3.20 -5.76
CA ILE A 186 -6.13 2.91 -6.23
C ILE A 186 -5.42 4.24 -6.47
N THR A 187 -4.55 4.60 -5.55
CA THR A 187 -3.80 5.86 -5.57
C THR A 187 -2.37 5.68 -6.06
N GLY A 188 -1.91 4.43 -6.20
CA GLY A 188 -0.54 4.13 -6.63
C GLY A 188 -0.40 2.82 -7.41
N ILE A 189 0.40 2.83 -8.47
CA ILE A 189 0.89 1.65 -9.18
C ILE A 189 2.41 1.72 -9.24
N VAL A 190 3.07 0.76 -8.62
CA VAL A 190 4.53 0.65 -8.53
C VAL A 190 5.00 -0.40 -9.53
N ALA A 191 5.81 0.00 -10.50
CA ALA A 191 6.43 -0.94 -11.44
C ALA A 191 7.67 -1.59 -10.79
N CYS A 192 7.53 -2.84 -10.40
CA CYS A 192 8.53 -3.63 -9.69
C CYS A 192 9.30 -4.57 -10.62
N LEU A 193 10.50 -4.96 -10.19
CA LEU A 193 11.40 -5.87 -10.92
C LEU A 193 11.61 -5.41 -12.36
N TYR A 194 11.75 -4.09 -12.54
CA TYR A 194 11.81 -3.46 -13.85
C TYR A 194 13.22 -3.57 -14.45
N ASP A 195 13.30 -3.95 -15.72
CA ASP A 195 14.53 -3.95 -16.51
C ASP A 195 14.31 -3.13 -17.80
N SER A 196 14.86 -1.91 -17.82
CA SER A 196 14.72 -0.97 -18.94
C SER A 196 15.34 -1.46 -20.25
N ARG A 197 16.26 -2.43 -20.18
CA ARG A 197 16.89 -3.03 -21.38
C ARG A 197 15.91 -3.93 -22.13
N GLN A 198 14.93 -4.49 -21.42
CA GLN A 198 13.93 -5.36 -22.02
C GLN A 198 12.87 -4.52 -22.75
N ARG A 199 12.72 -4.77 -24.05
CA ARG A 199 11.72 -4.09 -24.89
C ARG A 199 10.30 -4.30 -24.36
N LEU A 200 9.94 -5.54 -24.03
CA LEU A 200 8.62 -5.89 -23.50
C LEU A 200 8.30 -5.12 -22.21
N ALA A 201 9.27 -5.00 -21.29
CA ALA A 201 9.07 -4.26 -20.04
C ALA A 201 8.73 -2.78 -20.28
N ARG A 202 9.41 -2.15 -21.26
CA ARG A 202 9.12 -0.76 -21.67
C ARG A 202 7.74 -0.62 -22.29
N GLU A 203 7.37 -1.51 -23.20
CA GLU A 203 6.07 -1.50 -23.89
C GLU A 203 4.92 -1.71 -22.89
N VAL A 204 5.04 -2.69 -22.00
CA VAL A 204 4.02 -2.96 -20.96
C VAL A 204 3.88 -1.78 -20.00
N LEU A 205 4.99 -1.18 -19.53
CA LEU A 205 4.91 -0.02 -18.64
C LEU A 205 4.27 1.19 -19.32
N ALA A 206 4.57 1.42 -20.61
CA ALA A 206 3.95 2.49 -21.38
C ALA A 206 2.43 2.28 -21.50
N GLU A 207 1.98 1.05 -21.75
CA GLU A 207 0.55 0.75 -21.85
C GLU A 207 -0.15 0.88 -20.49
N ILE A 208 0.48 0.46 -19.38
CA ILE A 208 -0.05 0.69 -18.03
C ILE A 208 -0.20 2.19 -17.76
N ARG A 209 0.81 3.00 -18.08
CA ARG A 209 0.75 4.47 -17.92
C ARG A 209 -0.35 5.12 -18.77
N LYS A 210 -0.64 4.57 -19.94
CA LYS A 210 -1.74 5.06 -20.79
C LYS A 210 -3.11 4.77 -20.18
N HIS A 211 -3.29 3.60 -19.54
CA HIS A 211 -4.53 3.23 -18.88
C HIS A 211 -4.71 3.91 -17.50
N PHE A 212 -3.60 4.18 -16.80
CA PHE A 212 -3.58 4.74 -15.44
C PHE A 212 -2.68 5.99 -15.39
N PRO A 213 -3.12 7.10 -16.00
CA PRO A 213 -2.26 8.26 -16.22
C PRO A 213 -1.83 8.99 -14.94
N THR A 214 -2.62 8.85 -13.86
CA THR A 214 -2.38 9.57 -12.59
C THR A 214 -1.92 8.66 -11.46
N GLN A 215 -2.16 7.35 -11.55
CA GLN A 215 -1.86 6.40 -10.48
C GLN A 215 -0.46 5.81 -10.60
N VAL A 216 0.14 5.77 -11.80
CA VAL A 216 1.45 5.13 -11.97
C VAL A 216 2.56 6.04 -11.49
N PHE A 217 3.34 5.56 -10.52
CA PHE A 217 4.52 6.28 -10.05
C PHE A 217 5.56 6.43 -11.16
N ARG A 218 6.29 7.55 -11.13
CA ARG A 218 7.39 7.81 -12.06
C ARG A 218 8.56 6.88 -11.75
N SER A 219 8.85 6.71 -10.47
CA SER A 219 9.84 5.78 -9.94
C SER A 219 9.47 4.33 -10.29
N THR A 220 10.49 3.57 -10.67
CA THR A 220 10.39 2.13 -10.88
C THR A 220 11.38 1.45 -9.94
N ILE A 221 11.03 0.25 -9.47
CA ILE A 221 11.92 -0.56 -8.64
C ILE A 221 12.66 -1.53 -9.56
N GLN A 222 13.96 -1.29 -9.74
CA GLN A 222 14.77 -2.07 -10.68
C GLN A 222 15.10 -3.45 -10.12
N THR A 223 15.41 -4.39 -11.01
CA THR A 223 16.01 -5.66 -10.60
C THR A 223 17.35 -5.41 -9.91
N ASN A 224 17.48 -5.91 -8.68
CA ASN A 224 18.66 -5.67 -7.86
C ASN A 224 18.96 -6.87 -6.96
N VAL A 225 20.16 -7.44 -7.10
CA VAL A 225 20.61 -8.60 -6.31
C VAL A 225 20.61 -8.28 -4.81
N LYS A 226 21.06 -7.09 -4.42
CA LYS A 226 21.09 -6.67 -3.00
C LYS A 226 19.70 -6.57 -2.39
N LEU A 227 18.68 -6.25 -3.19
CA LEU A 227 17.30 -6.22 -2.73
C LEU A 227 16.76 -7.63 -2.44
N ALA A 228 17.24 -8.65 -3.18
CA ALA A 228 16.92 -10.05 -2.92
C ALA A 228 17.71 -10.63 -1.74
N GLU A 229 18.90 -10.09 -1.44
CA GLU A 229 19.74 -10.51 -0.32
C GLU A 229 19.28 -9.93 1.02
N ALA A 230 18.80 -8.68 1.05
CA ALA A 230 18.44 -7.95 2.28
C ALA A 230 17.55 -8.74 3.28
N PRO A 231 16.50 -9.49 2.84
CA PRO A 231 15.71 -10.32 3.76
C PRO A 231 16.53 -11.35 4.54
N SER A 232 17.57 -11.94 3.94
CA SER A 232 18.42 -12.93 4.62
C SER A 232 19.27 -12.35 5.76
N PHE A 233 19.37 -11.01 5.82
CA PHE A 233 20.04 -10.27 6.88
C PHE A 233 19.06 -9.66 7.88
N GLY A 234 17.75 -9.87 7.72
CA GLY A 234 16.73 -9.27 8.58
C GLY A 234 16.70 -7.75 8.50
N GLN A 235 17.02 -7.17 7.33
CA GLN A 235 17.22 -5.74 7.15
C GLN A 235 16.46 -5.22 5.93
N SER A 236 16.01 -3.96 5.99
CA SER A 236 15.60 -3.25 4.79
C SER A 236 16.80 -2.97 3.88
N ILE A 237 16.57 -2.72 2.59
CA ILE A 237 17.63 -2.34 1.63
C ILE A 237 18.35 -1.05 2.03
N LEU A 238 17.67 -0.18 2.78
CA LEU A 238 18.22 1.08 3.25
C LEU A 238 19.26 0.86 4.35
N GLN A 239 19.06 -0.16 5.18
CA GLN A 239 20.02 -0.59 6.19
C GLN A 239 21.12 -1.47 5.57
N TYR A 240 20.72 -2.49 4.81
CA TYR A 240 21.64 -3.49 4.25
C TYR A 240 22.60 -2.89 3.21
N ALA A 241 22.09 -2.05 2.31
CA ALA A 241 22.88 -1.45 1.24
C ALA A 241 22.37 -0.05 0.85
N PRO A 242 22.57 0.97 1.72
CA PRO A 242 22.02 2.32 1.55
C PRO A 242 22.43 3.01 0.24
N GLY A 243 23.61 2.70 -0.30
CA GLY A 243 24.11 3.23 -1.57
C GLY A 243 23.71 2.43 -2.81
N SER A 244 22.89 1.38 -2.66
CA SER A 244 22.47 0.53 -3.79
C SER A 244 21.44 1.24 -4.70
N PRO A 245 21.28 0.79 -5.96
CA PRO A 245 20.19 1.25 -6.81
C PRO A 245 18.80 1.05 -6.16
N GLY A 246 18.56 -0.07 -5.48
CA GLY A 246 17.26 -0.38 -4.87
C GLY A 246 16.93 0.57 -3.72
N ALA A 247 17.92 0.94 -2.91
CA ALA A 247 17.75 1.97 -1.89
C ALA A 247 17.40 3.34 -2.49
N ARG A 248 18.03 3.71 -3.61
CA ARG A 248 17.67 4.95 -4.32
C ARG A 248 16.27 4.91 -4.92
N ASP A 249 15.88 3.78 -5.49
CA ASP A 249 14.56 3.57 -6.09
C ASP A 249 13.45 3.72 -5.02
N TYR A 250 13.60 3.10 -3.85
CA TYR A 250 12.63 3.22 -2.76
C TYR A 250 12.59 4.61 -2.11
N ARG A 251 13.74 5.30 -1.96
CA ARG A 251 13.75 6.71 -1.53
C ARG A 251 13.05 7.62 -2.56
N ALA A 252 13.20 7.33 -3.85
CA ALA A 252 12.49 8.07 -4.89
C ALA A 252 10.98 7.82 -4.85
N LEU A 253 10.57 6.56 -4.67
CA LEU A 253 9.16 6.22 -4.46
C LEU A 253 8.59 6.90 -3.21
N ALA A 254 9.29 6.88 -2.08
CA ALA A 254 8.86 7.54 -0.85
C ALA A 254 8.65 9.05 -1.03
N ARG A 255 9.53 9.73 -1.78
CA ARG A 255 9.33 11.16 -2.13
C ARG A 255 8.07 11.39 -2.94
N GLU A 256 7.73 10.51 -3.88
CA GLU A 256 6.47 10.62 -4.63
C GLU A 256 5.25 10.36 -3.73
N VAL A 257 5.33 9.40 -2.82
CA VAL A 257 4.25 9.11 -1.86
C VAL A 257 4.03 10.26 -0.90
N LEU A 258 5.09 10.90 -0.40
CA LEU A 258 5.02 12.12 0.43
C LEU A 258 4.45 13.29 -0.36
N ALA A 259 4.79 13.43 -1.65
CA ALA A 259 4.24 14.49 -2.49
C ALA A 259 2.73 14.34 -2.77
N GLN A 260 2.15 13.16 -2.52
CA GLN A 260 0.69 12.94 -2.57
C GLN A 260 -0.03 13.36 -1.28
N GLU A 261 0.70 13.67 -0.21
CA GLU A 261 0.08 14.24 0.99
C GLU A 261 -0.65 15.53 0.61
N ARG A 262 -1.92 15.64 0.97
CA ARG A 262 -2.70 16.85 0.71
C ARG A 262 -2.07 18.01 1.50
N PRO A 263 -1.88 19.21 0.93
CA PRO A 263 -1.49 20.37 1.71
C PRO A 263 -2.66 20.71 2.65
N GLY A 264 -2.58 20.33 3.92
CA GLY A 264 -3.69 20.54 4.85
C GLY A 264 -3.66 19.86 6.22
N GLU A 265 -2.66 19.07 6.59
CA GLU A 265 -2.47 18.64 7.99
C GLU A 265 -1.03 18.96 8.41
N PRO A 266 -0.81 20.00 9.25
CA PRO A 266 0.49 20.18 9.85
C PRO A 266 0.76 18.98 10.76
N SER A 267 1.87 18.28 10.48
CA SER A 267 2.54 17.48 11.51
C SER A 267 2.80 18.43 12.69
N ALA A 268 2.38 18.01 13.89
CA ALA A 268 2.57 18.75 15.12
C ALA A 268 4.06 18.85 15.44
N GLY A 269 4.76 19.79 14.82
CA GLY A 269 6.19 19.90 15.02
C GLY A 269 6.94 20.78 14.04
N GLU A 270 6.39 21.90 13.58
CA GLU A 270 7.21 22.99 13.01
C GLU A 270 6.41 24.30 12.99
N SER A 271 6.60 25.11 14.03
CA SER A 271 6.12 26.50 14.09
C SER A 271 7.19 27.41 13.49
N GLY A 272 6.84 28.05 12.36
CA GLY A 272 7.65 29.10 11.74
C GLY A 272 6.80 29.94 10.79
N ALA A 273 6.44 31.14 11.24
CA ALA A 273 5.81 32.26 10.51
C ALA A 273 6.45 32.48 9.12
N GLU A 274 5.78 32.86 8.02
CA GLU A 274 4.88 34.00 7.69
C GLU A 274 4.68 33.98 6.14
N PRO A 275 4.04 34.94 5.44
CA PRO A 275 2.75 35.60 5.60
C PRO A 275 1.77 35.30 4.42
N THR A 276 0.50 35.64 4.62
CA THR A 276 -0.63 35.52 3.69
C THR A 276 -0.55 36.47 2.49
N VAL A 277 -0.79 35.95 1.28
CA VAL A 277 -1.12 36.75 0.08
C VAL A 277 -2.55 36.44 -0.34
N GLU A 278 -3.42 37.45 -0.31
CA GLU A 278 -4.78 37.41 -0.82
C GLU A 278 -4.80 37.12 -2.33
N VAL A 279 -5.63 36.18 -2.75
CA VAL A 279 -5.98 35.98 -4.18
C VAL A 279 -7.49 36.06 -4.33
N THR A 280 -7.93 37.08 -5.07
CA THR A 280 -9.30 37.36 -5.49
C THR A 280 -9.82 36.29 -6.47
N PRO A 281 -11.09 35.86 -6.41
CA PRO A 281 -11.58 34.79 -7.28
C PRO A 281 -11.90 35.29 -8.69
N ALA A 282 -11.41 34.58 -9.71
CA ALA A 282 -11.70 34.82 -11.11
C ALA A 282 -12.99 34.10 -11.55
N LYS A 283 -13.77 34.84 -12.37
CA LYS A 283 -15.08 34.53 -12.94
C LYS A 283 -15.20 33.17 -13.63
N ALA A 284 -16.38 32.57 -13.43
CA ALA A 284 -16.94 31.47 -14.22
C ALA A 284 -17.03 31.80 -15.72
N ILE A 285 -16.67 30.82 -16.55
CA ILE A 285 -16.91 30.84 -18.01
C ILE A 285 -17.76 29.62 -18.34
N ALA A 286 -18.83 29.90 -19.08
CA ALA A 286 -19.94 29.00 -19.34
C ALA A 286 -19.64 27.88 -20.35
N SER A 287 -20.37 26.78 -20.13
CA SER A 287 -20.79 25.73 -21.07
C SER A 287 -20.78 26.09 -22.56
N SER A 288 -20.13 25.26 -23.38
CA SER A 288 -20.44 25.12 -24.80
C SER A 288 -20.68 23.66 -25.15
N ALA A 289 -21.88 23.39 -25.65
CA ALA A 289 -22.41 22.10 -26.06
C ALA A 289 -21.62 21.44 -27.21
N VAL A 290 -21.57 20.11 -27.17
CA VAL A 290 -21.04 19.23 -28.24
C VAL A 290 -22.12 19.05 -29.32
N PRO A 291 -21.83 19.25 -30.62
CA PRO A 291 -22.78 18.95 -31.69
C PRO A 291 -22.83 17.44 -32.01
N PRO A 292 -24.00 16.91 -32.46
CA PRO A 292 -24.19 15.48 -32.71
C PRO A 292 -23.51 14.98 -34.00
N VAL A 293 -23.12 13.70 -33.97
CA VAL A 293 -22.49 12.93 -35.06
C VAL A 293 -23.53 12.51 -36.11
N PRO A 294 -23.27 12.67 -37.42
CA PRO A 294 -24.18 12.22 -38.47
C PRO A 294 -24.11 10.69 -38.69
N PRO A 295 -25.22 10.05 -39.11
CA PRO A 295 -25.28 8.60 -39.30
C PRO A 295 -24.49 8.16 -40.55
N GLY A 296 -23.68 7.12 -40.40
CA GLY A 296 -22.94 6.48 -41.48
C GLY A 296 -23.82 5.65 -42.41
N THR A 297 -23.61 5.79 -43.70
CA THR A 297 -24.20 4.96 -44.78
C THR A 297 -23.56 3.55 -44.81
N PRO A 298 -24.28 2.52 -45.29
CA PRO A 298 -23.96 1.12 -45.06
C PRO A 298 -22.89 0.56 -46.03
N ALA A 299 -22.31 -0.56 -45.60
CA ALA A 299 -21.32 -1.37 -46.29
C ALA A 299 -21.76 -1.81 -47.69
N VAL A 300 -20.79 -1.84 -48.60
CA VAL A 300 -20.88 -2.52 -49.91
C VAL A 300 -20.09 -3.81 -49.78
N ASP A 301 -20.77 -4.93 -50.00
CA ASP A 301 -20.20 -6.27 -50.18
C ASP A 301 -19.37 -6.33 -51.47
N GLU A 302 -18.16 -6.89 -51.39
CA GLU A 302 -17.51 -7.74 -52.41
C GLU A 302 -16.45 -8.64 -51.75
#